data_AF-A0A929BFG9-F1
#
_entry.id   AF-A0A929BFG9-F1
#
_cell.length_a   1.000
_cell.length_b   1.000
_cell.length_c   1.000
_cell.angle_alpha   90.00
_cell.angle_beta   90.00
_cell.angle_gamma   90.00
#
_symmetry.space_group_name_H-M   'P 1'
#
loop_
_entity.id
_entity.type
_entity.pdbx_description
1 polymer ?
#
loop_
_entity_poly.entity_id
_entity_poly.type
_entity_poly.pdbx_seq_one_letter_code
_entity_poly.pdbx_strand_id
1 'polypeptide(L)'
;MKLKVNYLFFLLFIVSGSSCFSQDVANGPYHVGFKYYSTYDESRLYVVNNDTISRPLLIHFWYPSNENIQKDSYSFKNYIDLISLREDFNKPSSEVDSNSYNFVNAYAGYAKHNLGVDTNLTTQKILDCPVAAQFGIDIAKSKEKFPLIIYAPSNSKSAVQNHLICEYLASHGFMVIAVGSAGDNSLNRKNDEKSILAQVNDMEYMLNYFEDSLKIKYSGLGLMGFSTGGLATSIFQMKNENVKAVFSIDGSQEYGHYNTFFKVEIFNLRKTNVPYCMLVNNYKNFSIYPFYNSIVSKEKHLFRMPYIDHNGFVSFWRFFDLCSAQNSISKFCTSYDYISSAGLTFFNAYLKPKHVSNKESELNFQTNEYIQSITSENSMIAQLGNVILSDGIDSANEFLNSNQKVFIKKENEINILSKSFRYPDVDAAIQLLLFNVKMHPKSWQAQFELGFTYKLKKELTLAKEHLLKAQELNPEDPEIIKLLNEINESDK
;
A
#
# COMPACT_ATOMS: atom_id res chain seq x y z
N MET A 1 -20.64 66.97 -46.63
CA MET A 1 -19.34 67.22 -45.97
C MET A 1 -19.09 66.06 -45.01
N LYS A 2 -18.02 65.29 -45.23
CA LYS A 2 -17.79 63.95 -44.67
C LYS A 2 -17.51 63.99 -43.16
N LEU A 3 -18.29 63.25 -42.35
CA LEU A 3 -17.91 62.87 -40.99
C LEU A 3 -16.99 61.64 -41.05
N LYS A 4 -15.76 61.78 -40.56
CA LYS A 4 -14.83 60.67 -40.33
C LYS A 4 -15.17 60.01 -38.99
N VAL A 5 -15.58 58.75 -39.03
CA VAL A 5 -15.70 57.88 -37.85
C VAL A 5 -14.37 57.14 -37.71
N ASN A 6 -13.63 57.40 -36.63
CA ASN A 6 -12.45 56.61 -36.27
C ASN A 6 -12.91 55.42 -35.42
N TYR A 7 -12.71 54.20 -35.93
CA TYR A 7 -12.85 52.98 -35.14
C TYR A 7 -11.53 52.70 -34.42
N LEU A 8 -11.55 52.76 -33.08
CA LEU A 8 -10.45 52.32 -32.24
C LEU A 8 -10.59 50.81 -32.00
N PHE A 9 -9.76 50.01 -32.65
CA PHE A 9 -9.69 48.56 -32.41
C PHE A 9 -8.94 48.31 -31.10
N PHE A 10 -9.65 47.84 -30.07
CA PHE A 10 -9.05 47.25 -28.88
C PHE A 10 -8.67 45.80 -29.20
N LEU A 11 -7.38 45.53 -29.39
CA LEU A 11 -6.84 44.17 -29.44
C LEU A 11 -6.80 43.62 -28.00
N LEU A 12 -7.75 42.74 -27.66
CA LEU A 12 -7.64 41.87 -26.49
C LEU A 12 -6.57 40.81 -26.80
N PHE A 13 -5.39 40.94 -26.20
CA PHE A 13 -4.47 39.82 -26.08
C PHE A 13 -5.04 38.81 -25.09
N ILE A 14 -5.69 37.77 -25.60
CA ILE A 14 -5.91 36.54 -24.82
C ILE A 14 -4.55 35.85 -24.76
N VAL A 15 -3.80 36.13 -23.70
CA VAL A 15 -2.66 35.30 -23.31
C VAL A 15 -3.27 34.01 -22.76
N SER A 16 -3.45 33.02 -23.64
CA SER A 16 -3.61 31.63 -23.21
C SER A 16 -2.26 31.17 -22.67
N GLY A 17 -2.02 31.49 -21.39
CA GLY A 17 -0.97 30.85 -20.62
C GLY A 17 -1.34 29.38 -20.48
N SER A 18 -0.85 28.54 -21.40
CA SER A 18 -0.74 27.11 -21.17
C SER A 18 0.37 26.89 -20.13
N SER A 19 0.08 27.25 -18.89
CA SER A 19 0.82 26.74 -17.74
C SER A 19 0.45 25.28 -17.62
N CYS A 20 1.29 24.41 -18.17
CA CYS A 20 1.37 23.02 -17.76
C CYS A 20 1.87 23.00 -16.31
N PHE A 21 0.99 23.30 -15.36
CA PHE A 21 1.25 23.02 -13.95
C PHE A 21 1.19 21.51 -13.79
N SER A 22 2.32 20.92 -13.38
CA SER A 22 2.31 19.72 -12.55
C SER A 22 1.21 19.92 -11.51
N GLN A 23 0.25 19.00 -11.45
CA GLN A 23 -0.94 19.12 -10.62
C GLN A 23 -0.52 19.04 -9.15
N ASP A 24 -0.14 20.17 -8.54
CA ASP A 24 -0.11 20.34 -7.09
C ASP A 24 -1.54 20.06 -6.64
N VAL A 25 -1.75 18.90 -6.01
CA VAL A 25 -3.08 18.44 -5.66
C VAL A 25 -3.62 19.36 -4.57
N ALA A 26 -4.50 20.28 -4.95
CA ALA A 26 -5.01 21.31 -4.07
C ALA A 26 -5.75 20.70 -2.88
N ASN A 27 -5.44 21.18 -1.67
CA ASN A 27 -6.19 20.83 -0.48
C ASN A 27 -7.67 21.17 -0.64
N GLY A 28 -8.51 20.42 0.07
CA GLY A 28 -9.95 20.63 0.08
C GLY A 28 -10.38 21.89 0.84
N PRO A 29 -11.69 22.12 0.97
CA PRO A 29 -12.23 23.36 1.55
C PRO A 29 -12.05 23.47 3.07
N TYR A 30 -11.65 22.40 3.75
CA TYR A 30 -11.42 22.40 5.20
C TYR A 30 -9.94 22.58 5.51
N HIS A 31 -9.67 23.25 6.63
CA HIS A 31 -8.37 23.13 7.30
C HIS A 31 -8.25 21.74 7.93
N VAL A 32 -7.02 21.31 8.23
CA VAL A 32 -6.75 20.00 8.80
C VAL A 32 -6.50 20.15 10.29
N GLY A 33 -7.35 19.56 11.11
CA GLY A 33 -7.11 19.38 12.53
C GLY A 33 -6.41 18.06 12.82
N PHE A 34 -5.60 18.05 13.87
CA PHE A 34 -4.91 16.85 14.35
C PHE A 34 -4.95 16.75 15.87
N LYS A 35 -5.22 15.53 16.35
CA LYS A 35 -5.10 15.12 17.76
C LYS A 35 -4.42 13.75 17.82
N TYR A 36 -3.82 13.44 18.96
CA TYR A 36 -3.39 12.08 19.27
C TYR A 36 -3.86 11.71 20.68
N TYR A 37 -4.03 10.41 20.91
CA TYR A 37 -4.47 9.84 22.17
C TYR A 37 -3.55 8.70 22.57
N SER A 38 -2.99 8.79 23.77
CA SER A 38 -2.18 7.74 24.38
C SER A 38 -3.07 6.86 25.24
N THR A 39 -3.07 5.56 24.99
CA THR A 39 -3.87 4.61 25.75
C THR A 39 -3.20 3.23 25.77
N TYR A 40 -3.73 2.34 26.60
CA TYR A 40 -3.26 0.98 26.78
C TYR A 40 -4.41 0.00 26.58
N ASP A 41 -4.17 -1.03 25.78
CA ASP A 41 -5.03 -2.20 25.74
C ASP A 41 -4.60 -3.18 26.83
N GLU A 42 -5.27 -3.06 27.98
CA GLU A 42 -5.03 -3.87 29.18
C GLU A 42 -5.29 -5.37 28.97
N SER A 43 -5.97 -5.76 27.88
CA SER A 43 -6.22 -7.17 27.56
C SER A 43 -5.05 -7.87 26.88
N ARG A 44 -4.04 -7.11 26.42
CA ARG A 44 -2.91 -7.63 25.65
C ARG A 44 -1.58 -7.20 26.24
N LEU A 45 -0.68 -8.16 26.40
CA LEU A 45 0.68 -7.92 26.90
C LEU A 45 1.63 -7.45 25.79
N TYR A 46 2.62 -6.67 26.18
CA TYR A 46 3.63 -6.10 25.30
C TYR A 46 4.98 -5.98 26.01
N VAL A 47 6.07 -6.24 25.29
CA VAL A 47 7.42 -6.32 25.86
C VAL A 47 8.28 -5.20 25.29
N VAL A 48 8.78 -4.35 26.19
CA VAL A 48 9.70 -3.24 25.87
C VAL A 48 10.88 -3.35 26.81
N ASN A 49 12.12 -3.38 26.30
CA ASN A 49 13.34 -3.42 27.12
C ASN A 49 13.37 -4.52 28.22
N ASN A 50 12.78 -5.69 27.93
CA ASN A 50 12.56 -6.82 28.85
C ASN A 50 11.48 -6.62 29.94
N ASP A 51 10.86 -5.44 30.01
CA ASP A 51 9.69 -5.21 30.84
C ASP A 51 8.41 -5.60 30.10
N THR A 52 7.44 -6.15 30.83
CA THR A 52 6.11 -6.46 30.30
C THR A 52 5.12 -5.39 30.75
N ILE A 53 4.51 -4.72 29.78
CA ILE A 53 3.49 -3.69 29.96
C ILE A 53 2.20 -4.12 29.24
N SER A 54 1.10 -3.42 29.51
CA SER A 54 -0.08 -3.48 28.65
C SER A 54 0.23 -2.88 27.28
N ARG A 55 -0.46 -3.32 26.23
CA ARG A 55 -0.13 -2.92 24.86
C ARG A 55 -0.33 -1.41 24.65
N PRO A 56 0.73 -0.63 24.38
CA PRO A 56 0.61 0.80 24.16
C PRO A 56 0.01 1.07 22.78
N LEU A 57 -0.97 1.97 22.74
CA LEU A 57 -1.63 2.42 21.52
C LEU A 57 -1.60 3.96 21.46
N LEU A 58 -0.77 4.49 20.57
CA LEU A 58 -0.73 5.92 20.23
C LEU A 58 -1.63 6.18 19.02
N ILE A 59 -2.88 6.52 19.28
CA ILE A 59 -3.91 6.75 18.26
C ILE A 59 -3.72 8.14 17.68
N HIS A 60 -3.61 8.24 16.35
CA HIS A 60 -3.49 9.47 15.60
C HIS A 60 -4.83 9.78 14.93
N PHE A 61 -5.26 11.04 14.96
CA PHE A 61 -6.56 11.46 14.45
C PHE A 61 -6.44 12.75 13.63
N TRP A 62 -6.64 12.64 12.32
CA TRP A 62 -6.77 13.77 11.39
C TRP A 62 -8.25 14.02 11.07
N TYR A 63 -8.67 15.27 11.00
CA TYR A 63 -10.07 15.62 10.77
C TYR A 63 -10.25 16.98 10.10
N PRO A 64 -11.37 17.23 9.42
CA PRO A 64 -11.69 18.55 8.88
C PRO A 64 -11.95 19.55 10.00
N SER A 65 -11.46 20.78 9.83
CA SER A 65 -11.76 21.94 10.68
C SER A 65 -12.16 23.15 9.85
N ASN A 66 -13.01 23.99 10.44
CA ASN A 66 -13.31 25.33 9.90
C ASN A 66 -12.38 26.40 10.49
N GLU A 67 -11.59 26.04 11.50
CA GLU A 67 -10.66 26.94 12.17
C GLU A 67 -9.33 26.99 11.42
N ASN A 68 -8.71 28.16 11.43
CA ASN A 68 -7.36 28.36 10.90
C ASN A 68 -6.58 29.16 11.92
N ILE A 69 -5.89 28.46 12.80
CA ILE A 69 -4.89 29.07 13.67
C ILE A 69 -3.64 29.26 12.79
N GLN A 70 -2.96 30.40 12.97
CA GLN A 70 -1.79 30.86 12.23
C GLN A 70 -1.01 29.78 11.45
N LYS A 71 -0.79 30.04 10.15
CA LYS A 71 0.13 29.28 9.30
C LYS A 71 1.46 29.08 10.06
N ASP A 72 1.93 27.84 10.14
CA ASP A 72 3.22 27.41 10.75
C ASP A 72 3.22 27.09 12.26
N SER A 73 2.07 26.90 12.91
CA SER A 73 2.03 26.49 14.34
C SER A 73 2.32 25.01 14.60
N TYR A 74 2.39 24.17 13.57
CA TYR A 74 2.63 22.73 13.66
C TYR A 74 3.57 22.29 12.54
N SER A 75 4.66 21.60 12.90
CA SER A 75 5.72 21.22 11.98
C SER A 75 5.87 19.70 11.88
N PHE A 76 6.66 19.26 10.91
CA PHE A 76 6.96 17.85 10.71
C PHE A 76 7.60 17.22 11.94
N LYS A 77 8.40 17.98 12.69
CA LYS A 77 8.97 17.55 13.97
C LYS A 77 7.88 17.03 14.91
N ASN A 78 6.73 17.70 14.99
CA ASN A 78 5.66 17.27 15.87
C ASN A 78 5.12 15.88 15.51
N TYR A 79 5.11 15.49 14.22
CA TYR A 79 4.80 14.11 13.82
C TYR A 79 5.91 13.12 14.12
N ILE A 80 7.16 13.51 13.87
CA ILE A 80 8.29 12.61 14.07
C ILE A 80 8.52 12.33 15.56
N ASP A 81 8.29 13.30 16.44
CA ASP A 81 8.35 13.11 17.89
C ASP A 81 7.41 11.98 18.36
N LEU A 82 6.23 11.84 17.74
CA LEU A 82 5.27 10.78 18.05
C LEU A 82 5.75 9.38 17.67
N ILE A 83 6.70 9.26 16.73
CA ILE A 83 7.35 7.97 16.44
C ILE A 83 8.17 7.52 17.64
N SER A 84 8.89 8.45 18.28
CA SER A 84 9.73 8.15 19.45
C SER A 84 8.92 7.77 20.68
N LEU A 85 7.70 8.32 20.81
CA LEU A 85 6.80 8.10 21.95
C LEU A 85 5.95 6.82 21.84
N ARG A 86 6.07 6.06 20.75
CA ARG A 86 5.12 5.00 20.40
C ARG A 86 5.00 3.87 21.44
N GLU A 87 6.09 3.48 22.06
CA GLU A 87 6.16 2.39 23.06
C GLU A 87 6.36 2.91 24.48
N ASP A 88 6.69 4.20 24.64
CA ASP A 88 6.92 4.88 25.90
C ASP A 88 6.44 6.34 25.80
N PHE A 89 5.27 6.61 26.38
CA PHE A 89 4.64 7.94 26.35
C PHE A 89 5.34 8.97 27.25
N ASN A 90 6.23 8.54 28.14
CA ASN A 90 6.91 9.40 29.10
C ASN A 90 8.39 9.61 28.77
N LYS A 91 8.82 9.22 27.56
CA LYS A 91 10.21 9.36 27.12
C LYS A 91 10.69 10.81 27.24
N PRO A 92 11.88 11.06 27.82
CA PRO A 92 12.39 12.42 28.01
C PRO A 92 12.50 13.20 26.69
N SER A 93 12.14 14.49 26.70
CA SER A 93 12.14 15.32 25.49
C SER A 93 13.48 15.34 24.76
N SER A 94 14.61 15.33 25.49
CA SER A 94 15.95 15.28 24.88
C SER A 94 16.20 13.99 24.08
N GLU A 95 15.66 12.86 24.55
CA GLU A 95 15.74 11.60 23.81
C GLU A 95 14.80 11.60 22.62
N VAL A 96 13.60 12.18 22.77
CA VAL A 96 12.66 12.39 21.67
C VAL A 96 13.31 13.24 20.57
N ASP A 97 13.90 14.38 20.93
CA ASP A 97 14.58 15.27 19.99
C ASP A 97 15.72 14.58 19.25
N SER A 98 16.56 13.83 19.97
CA SER A 98 17.66 13.05 19.38
C SER A 98 17.15 11.97 18.43
N ASN A 99 16.13 11.21 18.84
CA ASN A 99 15.53 10.17 18.01
C ASN A 99 14.88 10.75 16.75
N SER A 100 14.17 11.88 16.88
CA SER A 100 13.53 12.57 15.76
C SER A 100 14.57 13.08 14.75
N TYR A 101 15.64 13.71 15.24
CA TYR A 101 16.73 14.16 14.39
C TYR A 101 17.41 12.99 13.67
N ASN A 102 17.76 11.92 14.40
CA ASN A 102 18.42 10.75 13.83
C ASN A 102 17.54 10.04 12.79
N PHE A 103 16.23 9.94 13.06
CA PHE A 103 15.26 9.36 12.13
C PHE A 103 15.21 10.16 10.82
N VAL A 104 14.99 11.48 10.89
CA VAL A 104 14.90 12.32 9.68
C VAL A 104 16.23 12.36 8.94
N ASN A 105 17.36 12.45 9.66
CA ASN A 105 18.69 12.41 9.04
C ASN A 105 18.91 11.11 8.24
N ALA A 106 18.54 9.96 8.81
CA ALA A 106 18.67 8.67 8.14
C ALA A 106 17.74 8.57 6.92
N TYR A 107 16.49 9.01 7.02
CA TYR A 107 15.53 8.95 5.92
C TYR A 107 15.87 9.93 4.81
N ALA A 108 16.29 11.16 5.13
CA ALA A 108 16.75 12.13 4.13
C ALA A 108 18.01 11.63 3.41
N GLY A 109 18.97 11.03 4.14
CA GLY A 109 20.13 10.36 3.55
C GLY A 109 19.73 9.21 2.62
N TYR A 110 18.81 8.35 3.05
CA TYR A 110 18.29 7.26 2.22
C TYR A 110 17.64 7.79 0.94
N ALA A 111 16.80 8.82 1.05
CA ALA A 111 16.10 9.43 -0.07
C ALA A 111 17.09 10.02 -1.10
N LYS A 112 18.13 10.70 -0.63
CA LYS A 112 19.22 11.21 -1.46
C LYS A 112 19.98 10.10 -2.19
N HIS A 113 20.43 9.07 -1.47
CA HIS A 113 21.32 8.05 -2.02
C HIS A 113 20.62 7.00 -2.89
N ASN A 114 19.36 6.67 -2.58
CA ASN A 114 18.66 5.54 -3.22
C ASN A 114 17.52 5.99 -4.15
N LEU A 115 16.94 7.18 -3.91
CA LEU A 115 15.77 7.65 -4.64
C LEU A 115 16.06 8.91 -5.47
N GLY A 116 17.25 9.50 -5.34
CA GLY A 116 17.62 10.75 -6.03
C GLY A 116 16.86 11.98 -5.52
N VAL A 117 16.22 11.89 -4.35
CA VAL A 117 15.50 13.01 -3.72
C VAL A 117 16.47 13.77 -2.83
N ASP A 118 17.19 14.73 -3.42
CA ASP A 118 18.17 15.58 -2.73
C ASP A 118 17.64 17.01 -2.61
N THR A 119 17.27 17.39 -1.40
CA THR A 119 16.66 18.70 -1.12
C THR A 119 17.70 19.78 -0.84
N ASN A 120 18.98 19.41 -0.60
CA ASN A 120 20.01 20.29 -0.04
C ASN A 120 19.62 20.98 1.28
N LEU A 121 18.60 20.47 1.98
CA LEU A 121 18.17 20.97 3.29
C LEU A 121 18.93 20.26 4.40
N THR A 122 19.12 20.95 5.52
CA THR A 122 19.56 20.30 6.76
C THR A 122 18.40 19.51 7.37
N THR A 123 18.71 18.49 8.16
CA THR A 123 17.72 17.73 8.95
C THR A 123 16.81 18.64 9.76
N GLN A 124 17.37 19.67 10.40
CA GLN A 124 16.60 20.64 11.19
C GLN A 124 15.60 21.40 10.33
N LYS A 125 15.98 21.84 9.12
CA LYS A 125 15.04 22.52 8.20
C LYS A 125 13.90 21.61 7.74
N ILE A 126 14.15 20.31 7.57
CA ILE A 126 13.09 19.34 7.25
C ILE A 126 12.15 19.15 8.45
N LEU A 127 12.69 19.07 9.66
CA LEU A 127 11.89 18.97 10.89
C LEU A 127 11.03 20.22 11.14
N ASP A 128 11.57 21.41 10.87
CA ASP A 128 10.88 22.69 11.06
C ASP A 128 9.89 23.01 9.93
N CYS A 129 9.88 22.21 8.87
CA CYS A 129 8.98 22.38 7.74
C CYS A 129 7.52 22.22 8.19
N PRO A 130 6.62 23.17 7.86
CA PRO A 130 5.23 23.12 8.28
C PRO A 130 4.49 21.97 7.61
N VAL A 131 3.54 21.38 8.33
CA VAL A 131 2.59 20.40 7.78
C VAL A 131 1.22 21.05 7.57
N ALA A 132 0.29 20.39 6.87
CA ALA A 132 -1.03 20.98 6.64
C ALA A 132 -1.90 20.95 7.89
N ALA A 133 -1.67 19.99 8.79
CA ALA A 133 -2.40 19.85 10.03
C ALA A 133 -2.07 20.91 11.08
N GLN A 134 -3.05 21.19 11.94
CA GLN A 134 -2.93 22.04 13.12
C GLN A 134 -3.39 21.26 14.35
N PHE A 135 -2.63 21.34 15.43
CA PHE A 135 -2.93 20.56 16.63
C PHE A 135 -4.04 21.17 17.47
N GLY A 136 -4.97 20.33 17.93
CA GLY A 136 -5.91 20.68 18.98
C GLY A 136 -7.11 21.54 18.57
N ILE A 137 -7.19 22.00 17.32
CA ILE A 137 -8.32 22.80 16.81
C ILE A 137 -9.62 22.02 16.77
N ASP A 138 -10.76 22.70 16.78
CA ASP A 138 -12.06 22.01 16.83
C ASP A 138 -12.42 21.33 15.51
N ILE A 139 -13.14 20.21 15.60
CA ILE A 139 -13.68 19.53 14.42
C ILE A 139 -14.72 20.42 13.75
N ALA A 140 -14.71 20.45 12.42
CA ALA A 140 -15.65 21.24 11.63
C ALA A 140 -17.09 20.89 12.00
N LYS A 141 -17.91 21.91 12.19
CA LYS A 141 -19.37 21.73 12.33
C LYS A 141 -19.95 21.49 10.95
N SER A 142 -20.64 20.36 10.79
CA SER A 142 -21.32 20.00 9.55
C SER A 142 -22.74 19.51 9.84
N LYS A 143 -23.67 19.76 8.92
CA LYS A 143 -25.04 19.22 8.98
C LYS A 143 -25.04 17.70 8.82
N GLU A 144 -24.13 17.18 8.01
CA GLU A 144 -23.91 15.75 7.82
C GLU A 144 -22.63 15.31 8.52
N LYS A 145 -22.62 14.10 9.08
CA LYS A 145 -21.42 13.54 9.72
C LYS A 145 -20.37 13.23 8.66
N PHE A 146 -19.11 13.50 8.97
CA PHE A 146 -18.01 13.09 8.12
C PHE A 146 -17.84 11.56 8.11
N PRO A 147 -17.48 10.96 6.96
CA PRO A 147 -17.05 9.57 6.92
C PRO A 147 -15.71 9.39 7.64
N LEU A 148 -15.49 8.19 8.17
CA LEU A 148 -14.28 7.79 8.89
C LEU A 148 -13.47 6.80 8.04
N ILE A 149 -12.15 6.96 8.04
CA ILE A 149 -11.19 6.06 7.42
C ILE A 149 -10.22 5.57 8.48
N ILE A 150 -10.03 4.25 8.55
CA ILE A 150 -8.93 3.65 9.32
C ILE A 150 -7.73 3.48 8.39
N TYR A 151 -6.60 4.07 8.73
CA TYR A 151 -5.32 3.84 8.05
C TYR A 151 -4.46 2.83 8.81
N ALA A 152 -4.01 1.78 8.11
CA ALA A 152 -3.11 0.75 8.58
C ALA A 152 -1.71 0.90 7.94
N PRO A 153 -0.66 1.22 8.72
CA PRO A 153 0.70 1.36 8.21
C PRO A 153 1.37 0.04 7.85
N SER A 154 2.53 0.15 7.18
CA SER A 154 3.39 -0.97 6.84
C SER A 154 4.15 -1.56 8.04
N ASN A 155 4.90 -2.63 7.78
CA ASN A 155 5.56 -3.48 8.77
C ASN A 155 6.36 -2.68 9.81
N SER A 156 5.88 -2.70 11.05
CA SER A 156 6.50 -2.04 12.21
C SER A 156 6.55 -0.50 12.13
N LYS A 157 5.87 0.14 11.17
CA LYS A 157 5.90 1.59 10.95
C LYS A 157 4.82 2.34 11.72
N SER A 158 5.07 3.63 11.94
CA SER A 158 4.18 4.54 12.66
C SER A 158 2.98 4.98 11.81
N ALA A 159 1.96 5.51 12.48
CA ALA A 159 0.78 6.10 11.86
C ALA A 159 1.10 7.28 10.91
N VAL A 160 2.20 8.01 11.17
CA VAL A 160 2.59 9.19 10.38
C VAL A 160 3.33 8.86 9.07
N GLN A 161 3.58 7.57 8.78
CA GLN A 161 4.27 7.12 7.56
C GLN A 161 3.66 7.68 6.27
N ASN A 162 2.34 7.83 6.25
CA ASN A 162 1.58 8.35 5.11
C ASN A 162 0.71 9.53 5.53
N HIS A 163 1.25 10.45 6.34
CA HIS A 163 0.51 11.61 6.84
C HIS A 163 -0.03 12.49 5.71
N LEU A 164 0.66 12.63 4.57
CA LEU A 164 0.20 13.48 3.46
C LEU A 164 -1.19 13.09 2.94
N ILE A 165 -1.44 11.80 2.68
CA ILE A 165 -2.77 11.35 2.24
C ILE A 165 -3.80 11.47 3.37
N CYS A 166 -3.42 11.28 4.63
CA CYS A 166 -4.30 11.49 5.78
C CYS A 166 -4.76 12.96 5.88
N GLU A 167 -3.83 13.91 5.80
CA GLU A 167 -4.12 15.35 5.78
C GLU A 167 -4.94 15.73 4.55
N TYR A 168 -4.57 15.19 3.39
CA TYR A 168 -5.27 15.44 2.14
C TYR A 168 -6.74 15.00 2.21
N LEU A 169 -7.01 13.79 2.70
CA LEU A 169 -8.38 13.31 2.92
C LEU A 169 -9.10 14.15 3.98
N ALA A 170 -8.42 14.55 5.06
CA ALA A 170 -9.01 15.41 6.08
C ALA A 170 -9.45 16.77 5.55
N SER A 171 -8.62 17.43 4.73
CA SER A 171 -8.98 18.69 4.07
C SER A 171 -10.20 18.56 3.15
N HIS A 172 -10.48 17.35 2.67
CA HIS A 172 -11.64 17.02 1.84
C HIS A 172 -12.86 16.56 2.64
N GLY A 173 -12.85 16.65 3.97
CA GLY A 173 -13.99 16.28 4.80
C GLY A 173 -14.08 14.78 5.08
N PHE A 174 -12.94 14.14 5.33
CA PHE A 174 -12.87 12.79 5.90
C PHE A 174 -12.23 12.84 7.28
N MET A 175 -12.69 12.01 8.21
CA MET A 175 -11.94 11.72 9.42
C MET A 175 -10.99 10.56 9.15
N VAL A 176 -9.75 10.64 9.60
CA VAL A 176 -8.77 9.54 9.46
C VAL A 176 -8.18 9.21 10.81
N ILE A 177 -8.27 7.94 11.22
CA ILE A 177 -7.67 7.42 12.44
C ILE A 177 -6.63 6.34 12.11
N ALA A 178 -5.53 6.32 12.86
CA ALA A 178 -4.47 5.33 12.67
C ALA A 178 -3.71 5.04 13.96
N VAL A 179 -3.16 3.83 14.04
CA VAL A 179 -2.18 3.44 15.05
C VAL A 179 -1.03 2.72 14.35
N GLY A 180 0.18 2.83 14.91
CA GLY A 180 1.36 2.19 14.32
C GLY A 180 1.23 0.68 14.25
N SER A 181 1.74 0.07 13.18
CA SER A 181 1.80 -1.40 13.01
C SER A 181 2.81 -2.02 13.97
N ALA A 182 2.45 -3.00 14.78
CA ALA A 182 3.37 -3.75 15.65
C ALA A 182 3.16 -5.27 15.48
N GLY A 183 4.03 -6.09 16.08
CA GLY A 183 3.77 -7.51 16.30
C GLY A 183 2.74 -7.74 17.40
N ASP A 184 2.54 -9.00 17.76
CA ASP A 184 1.61 -9.43 18.81
C ASP A 184 1.99 -8.89 20.20
N ASN A 185 3.28 -8.91 20.52
CA ASN A 185 3.77 -8.52 21.84
C ASN A 185 5.00 -7.58 21.83
N SER A 186 5.41 -7.05 20.67
CA SER A 186 6.51 -6.08 20.58
C SER A 186 6.41 -5.30 19.26
N LEU A 187 7.29 -4.32 19.04
CA LEU A 187 7.36 -3.63 17.74
C LEU A 187 7.69 -4.60 16.59
N ASN A 188 8.46 -5.64 16.90
CA ASN A 188 8.95 -6.62 15.94
C ASN A 188 7.86 -7.61 15.53
N ARG A 189 7.67 -7.75 14.22
CA ARG A 189 6.68 -8.65 13.62
C ARG A 189 7.35 -9.98 13.26
N LYS A 190 7.53 -10.85 14.26
CA LYS A 190 8.28 -12.11 14.13
C LYS A 190 7.51 -13.23 13.44
N ASN A 191 6.20 -13.22 13.55
CA ASN A 191 5.31 -14.21 12.96
C ASN A 191 4.19 -13.48 12.20
N ASP A 192 4.08 -13.75 10.91
CA ASP A 192 3.17 -13.05 10.01
C ASP A 192 1.71 -13.13 10.47
N GLU A 193 1.17 -14.33 10.71
CA GLU A 193 -0.22 -14.54 11.11
C GLU A 193 -0.56 -13.80 12.41
N LYS A 194 0.25 -14.00 13.46
CA LYS A 194 0.07 -13.31 14.74
C LYS A 194 0.16 -11.80 14.59
N SER A 195 1.08 -11.33 13.74
CA SER A 195 1.27 -9.90 13.53
C SER A 195 0.13 -9.27 12.71
N ILE A 196 -0.46 -10.00 11.76
CA ILE A 196 -1.68 -9.58 11.04
C ILE A 196 -2.82 -9.41 12.06
N LEU A 197 -3.08 -10.45 12.88
CA LEU A 197 -4.14 -10.41 13.88
C LEU A 197 -3.92 -9.34 14.95
N ALA A 198 -2.67 -9.11 15.37
CA ALA A 198 -2.34 -8.04 16.31
C ALA A 198 -2.73 -6.65 15.78
N GLN A 199 -2.44 -6.39 14.49
CA GLN A 199 -2.79 -5.13 13.85
C GLN A 199 -4.31 -5.00 13.65
N VAL A 200 -5.02 -6.09 13.34
CA VAL A 200 -6.49 -6.13 13.31
C VAL A 200 -7.08 -5.78 14.67
N ASN A 201 -6.56 -6.37 15.74
CA ASN A 201 -7.03 -6.10 17.12
C ASN A 201 -6.73 -4.65 17.54
N ASP A 202 -5.62 -4.06 17.07
CA ASP A 202 -5.33 -2.63 17.28
C ASP A 202 -6.34 -1.73 16.59
N MET A 203 -6.73 -2.08 15.37
CA MET A 203 -7.75 -1.35 14.62
C MET A 203 -9.12 -1.45 15.32
N GLU A 204 -9.47 -2.62 15.85
CA GLU A 204 -10.73 -2.83 16.61
C GLU A 204 -10.73 -2.03 17.90
N TYR A 205 -9.65 -2.09 18.68
CA TYR A 205 -9.50 -1.28 19.88
C TYR A 205 -9.63 0.21 19.56
N MET A 206 -8.91 0.69 18.54
CA MET A 206 -8.91 2.09 18.14
C MET A 206 -10.32 2.55 17.72
N LEU A 207 -11.05 1.75 16.94
CA LEU A 207 -12.42 2.07 16.54
C LEU A 207 -13.34 2.15 17.75
N ASN A 208 -13.28 1.18 18.67
CA ASN A 208 -14.06 1.18 19.90
C ASN A 208 -13.72 2.38 20.79
N TYR A 209 -12.43 2.71 20.94
CA TYR A 209 -12.02 3.90 21.70
C TYR A 209 -12.60 5.18 21.09
N PHE A 210 -12.62 5.28 19.76
CA PHE A 210 -13.16 6.43 19.04
C PHE A 210 -14.68 6.57 19.21
N GLU A 211 -15.41 5.46 19.17
CA GLU A 211 -16.87 5.42 19.30
C GLU A 211 -17.34 5.55 20.76
N ASP A 212 -16.69 4.83 21.68
CA ASP A 212 -17.14 4.69 23.05
C ASP A 212 -16.49 5.69 24.01
N SER A 213 -15.19 5.95 23.87
CA SER A 213 -14.50 6.90 24.77
C SER A 213 -14.65 8.33 24.27
N LEU A 214 -14.39 8.56 22.99
CA LEU A 214 -14.45 9.91 22.40
C LEU A 214 -15.86 10.31 21.94
N LYS A 215 -16.80 9.35 21.85
CA LYS A 215 -18.19 9.57 21.37
C LYS A 215 -18.25 10.23 19.99
N ILE A 216 -17.25 10.01 19.14
CA ILE A 216 -17.21 10.59 17.80
C ILE A 216 -18.05 9.73 16.86
N LYS A 217 -18.97 10.38 16.15
CA LYS A 217 -19.90 9.72 15.22
C LYS A 217 -19.49 9.99 13.79
N TYR A 218 -19.61 8.99 12.93
CA TYR A 218 -19.31 9.07 11.50
C TYR A 218 -20.48 8.55 10.64
N SER A 219 -20.44 8.78 9.32
CA SER A 219 -21.50 8.39 8.37
C SER A 219 -21.21 7.10 7.57
N GLY A 220 -19.94 6.71 7.48
CA GLY A 220 -19.49 5.48 6.85
C GLY A 220 -18.04 5.19 7.22
N LEU A 221 -17.67 3.91 7.19
CA LEU A 221 -16.33 3.43 7.53
C LEU A 221 -15.61 2.93 6.28
N GLY A 222 -14.46 3.51 5.97
CA GLY A 222 -13.52 3.03 4.96
C GLY A 222 -12.21 2.54 5.57
N LEU A 223 -11.48 1.72 4.83
CA LEU A 223 -10.15 1.25 5.23
C LEU A 223 -9.11 1.64 4.18
N MET A 224 -7.93 2.02 4.65
CA MET A 224 -6.76 2.29 3.83
C MET A 224 -5.55 1.55 4.39
N GLY A 225 -4.83 0.76 3.58
CA GLY A 225 -3.71 -0.05 4.07
C GLY A 225 -2.50 -0.01 3.14
N PHE A 226 -1.32 0.27 3.68
CA PHE A 226 -0.05 0.22 2.95
C PHE A 226 0.76 -1.02 3.31
N SER A 227 1.28 -1.76 2.32
CA SER A 227 2.14 -2.93 2.53
C SER A 227 1.45 -3.97 3.46
N THR A 228 2.06 -4.37 4.57
CA THR A 228 1.43 -5.29 5.54
C THR A 228 0.14 -4.76 6.15
N GLY A 229 -0.10 -3.45 6.15
CA GLY A 229 -1.40 -2.87 6.52
C GLY A 229 -2.54 -3.29 5.59
N GLY A 230 -2.23 -3.69 4.35
CA GLY A 230 -3.20 -4.28 3.42
C GLY A 230 -3.72 -5.65 3.87
N LEU A 231 -2.88 -6.46 4.54
CA LEU A 231 -3.30 -7.72 5.16
C LEU A 231 -4.29 -7.46 6.29
N ALA A 232 -3.94 -6.54 7.19
CA ALA A 232 -4.77 -6.21 8.36
C ALA A 232 -6.11 -5.59 7.97
N THR A 233 -6.12 -4.65 7.01
CA THR A 233 -7.37 -4.05 6.52
C THR A 233 -8.27 -5.05 5.82
N SER A 234 -7.72 -6.01 5.08
CA SER A 234 -8.50 -7.07 4.45
C SER A 234 -9.15 -8.00 5.47
N ILE A 235 -8.42 -8.46 6.51
CA ILE A 235 -9.02 -9.25 7.60
C ILE A 235 -10.04 -8.43 8.38
N PHE A 236 -9.73 -7.17 8.72
CA PHE A 236 -10.66 -6.31 9.45
C PHE A 236 -11.98 -6.14 8.69
N GLN A 237 -11.92 -5.96 7.37
CA GLN A 237 -13.12 -5.91 6.53
C GLN A 237 -13.91 -7.22 6.60
N MET A 238 -13.25 -8.37 6.52
CA MET A 238 -13.92 -9.67 6.65
C MET A 238 -14.54 -9.88 8.05
N LYS A 239 -14.04 -9.21 9.10
CA LYS A 239 -14.65 -9.24 10.44
C LYS A 239 -15.81 -8.27 10.59
N ASN A 240 -15.74 -7.12 9.91
CA ASN A 240 -16.60 -5.97 10.20
C ASN A 240 -17.44 -5.57 8.98
N GLU A 241 -18.72 -5.96 9.01
CA GLU A 241 -19.70 -5.68 7.95
C GLU A 241 -20.06 -4.20 7.80
N ASN A 242 -19.68 -3.34 8.76
CA ASN A 242 -19.91 -1.89 8.67
C ASN A 242 -18.91 -1.19 7.72
N VAL A 243 -17.83 -1.87 7.33
CA VAL A 243 -16.87 -1.36 6.35
C VAL A 243 -17.54 -1.26 4.98
N LYS A 244 -17.43 -0.10 4.34
CA LYS A 244 -18.07 0.19 3.04
C LYS A 244 -17.11 0.26 1.87
N ALA A 245 -15.82 0.42 2.09
CA ALA A 245 -14.83 0.55 1.02
C ALA A 245 -13.41 0.25 1.52
N VAL A 246 -12.58 -0.39 0.69
CA VAL A 246 -11.18 -0.69 0.99
C VAL A 246 -10.25 -0.16 -0.10
N PHE A 247 -9.28 0.67 0.30
CA PHE A 247 -8.24 1.22 -0.56
C PHE A 247 -6.87 0.64 -0.18
N SER A 248 -6.34 -0.25 -1.00
CA SER A 248 -5.03 -0.86 -0.78
C SER A 248 -3.93 -0.14 -1.54
N ILE A 249 -2.87 0.21 -0.82
CA ILE A 249 -1.68 0.87 -1.34
C ILE A 249 -0.57 -0.19 -1.34
N ASP A 250 -0.27 -0.75 -2.50
CA ASP A 250 0.74 -1.81 -2.71
C ASP A 250 0.74 -2.88 -1.61
N GLY A 251 -0.45 -3.39 -1.28
CA GLY A 251 -0.68 -4.22 -0.11
C GLY A 251 -0.13 -5.64 -0.23
N SER A 252 0.41 -6.15 0.88
CA SER A 252 1.02 -7.49 0.97
C SER A 252 0.01 -8.65 1.01
N GLN A 253 -1.29 -8.40 0.99
CA GLN A 253 -2.27 -9.44 0.68
C GLN A 253 -2.12 -9.97 -0.76
N GLU A 254 -1.29 -9.32 -1.58
CA GLU A 254 -0.74 -9.89 -2.81
C GLU A 254 0.71 -10.37 -2.60
N TYR A 255 1.34 -10.88 -3.65
CA TYR A 255 2.73 -11.31 -3.63
C TYR A 255 2.97 -12.51 -2.69
N GLY A 256 4.17 -12.61 -2.12
CA GLY A 256 4.59 -13.78 -1.33
C GLY A 256 3.80 -14.04 -0.04
N HIS A 257 3.12 -13.03 0.52
CA HIS A 257 2.37 -13.21 1.77
C HIS A 257 0.94 -13.72 1.57
N TYR A 258 0.44 -13.83 0.33
CA TYR A 258 -0.92 -14.34 0.07
C TYR A 258 -1.14 -15.74 0.67
N ASN A 259 -0.14 -16.61 0.61
CA ASN A 259 -0.24 -17.97 1.14
C ASN A 259 -0.43 -18.00 2.67
N THR A 260 0.30 -17.15 3.40
CA THR A 260 0.12 -17.01 4.85
C THR A 260 -1.21 -16.32 5.17
N PHE A 261 -1.56 -15.30 4.41
CA PHE A 261 -2.80 -14.55 4.55
C PHE A 261 -4.05 -15.43 4.39
N PHE A 262 -4.06 -16.33 3.39
CA PHE A 262 -5.17 -17.26 3.13
C PHE A 262 -5.41 -18.23 4.29
N LYS A 263 -4.37 -18.51 5.09
CA LYS A 263 -4.42 -19.44 6.24
C LYS A 263 -4.83 -18.79 7.55
N VAL A 264 -4.90 -17.45 7.61
CA VAL A 264 -5.39 -16.75 8.81
C VAL A 264 -6.81 -17.23 9.10
N GLU A 265 -7.09 -17.68 10.32
CA GLU A 265 -8.36 -18.32 10.71
C GLU A 265 -9.62 -17.57 10.25
N ILE A 266 -9.55 -16.25 10.26
CA ILE A 266 -10.67 -15.34 9.97
C ILE A 266 -10.86 -15.11 8.46
N PHE A 267 -9.88 -15.50 7.63
CA PHE A 267 -9.89 -15.27 6.20
C PHE A 267 -11.13 -15.88 5.54
N ASN A 268 -11.90 -15.06 4.83
CA ASN A 268 -13.10 -15.51 4.14
C ASN A 268 -13.42 -14.64 2.93
N LEU A 269 -13.07 -15.13 1.74
CA LEU A 269 -13.33 -14.45 0.47
C LEU A 269 -14.82 -14.10 0.26
N ARG A 270 -15.76 -14.89 0.80
CA ARG A 270 -17.20 -14.61 0.64
C ARG A 270 -17.63 -13.30 1.27
N LYS A 271 -16.85 -12.77 2.22
CA LYS A 271 -17.10 -11.50 2.88
C LYS A 271 -16.47 -10.29 2.17
N THR A 272 -15.71 -10.49 1.10
CA THR A 272 -15.05 -9.42 0.34
C THR A 272 -15.99 -8.75 -0.68
N ASN A 273 -17.22 -8.46 -0.26
CA ASN A 273 -18.31 -7.96 -1.11
C ASN A 273 -18.43 -6.43 -1.13
N VAL A 274 -17.40 -5.71 -0.70
CA VAL A 274 -17.36 -4.24 -0.65
C VAL A 274 -16.49 -3.67 -1.78
N PRO A 275 -16.74 -2.43 -2.24
CA PRO A 275 -15.85 -1.73 -3.16
C PRO A 275 -14.37 -1.83 -2.77
N TYR A 276 -13.51 -2.12 -3.74
CA TYR A 276 -12.09 -2.38 -3.51
C TYR A 276 -11.22 -1.70 -4.57
N CYS A 277 -10.27 -0.86 -4.17
CA CYS A 277 -9.31 -0.26 -5.10
C CYS A 277 -7.90 -0.59 -4.66
N MET A 278 -7.06 -1.00 -5.59
CA MET A 278 -5.67 -1.34 -5.32
C MET A 278 -4.73 -0.57 -6.24
N LEU A 279 -3.73 0.07 -5.62
CA LEU A 279 -2.56 0.59 -6.31
C LEU A 279 -1.42 -0.42 -6.18
N VAL A 280 -0.66 -0.63 -7.24
CA VAL A 280 0.50 -1.53 -7.26
C VAL A 280 1.74 -0.82 -7.79
N ASN A 281 2.91 -1.27 -7.33
CA ASN A 281 4.20 -0.74 -7.77
C ASN A 281 4.50 -0.99 -9.27
N ASN A 282 5.63 -0.46 -9.72
CA ASN A 282 6.08 -0.52 -11.10
C ASN A 282 6.53 -1.92 -11.60
N TYR A 283 6.68 -2.92 -10.72
CA TYR A 283 7.15 -4.25 -11.10
C TYR A 283 6.07 -5.01 -11.88
N LYS A 284 6.21 -5.02 -13.22
CA LYS A 284 5.38 -5.83 -14.11
C LYS A 284 5.67 -7.31 -13.89
N ASN A 285 4.64 -8.15 -14.04
CA ASN A 285 4.73 -9.61 -13.97
C ASN A 285 5.27 -10.17 -12.65
N PHE A 286 5.27 -9.37 -11.58
CA PHE A 286 5.71 -9.82 -10.27
C PHE A 286 4.61 -10.58 -9.50
N SER A 287 3.34 -10.35 -9.85
CA SER A 287 2.19 -10.99 -9.22
C SER A 287 1.09 -11.24 -10.24
N ILE A 288 0.37 -12.34 -10.04
CA ILE A 288 -0.91 -12.59 -10.70
C ILE A 288 -2.08 -11.91 -9.98
N TYR A 289 -1.80 -11.24 -8.87
CA TYR A 289 -2.77 -10.61 -7.95
C TYR A 289 -3.85 -11.59 -7.48
N PRO A 290 -3.47 -12.71 -6.82
CA PRO A 290 -4.42 -13.77 -6.49
C PRO A 290 -5.55 -13.29 -5.58
N PHE A 291 -5.31 -12.37 -4.64
CA PHE A 291 -6.37 -11.86 -3.78
C PHE A 291 -7.37 -11.01 -4.57
N TYR A 292 -6.90 -9.99 -5.29
CA TYR A 292 -7.73 -9.14 -6.14
C TYR A 292 -8.56 -9.95 -7.16
N ASN A 293 -7.98 -11.01 -7.73
CA ASN A 293 -8.68 -11.88 -8.66
C ASN A 293 -9.71 -12.81 -7.97
N SER A 294 -9.61 -13.00 -6.66
CA SER A 294 -10.48 -13.87 -5.85
C SER A 294 -11.58 -13.14 -5.08
N ILE A 295 -11.46 -11.82 -4.86
CA ILE A 295 -12.50 -11.09 -4.13
C ILE A 295 -13.85 -11.11 -4.86
N VAL A 296 -14.93 -11.16 -4.08
CA VAL A 296 -16.32 -11.29 -4.56
C VAL A 296 -16.87 -9.98 -5.11
N SER A 297 -16.36 -8.85 -4.63
CA SER A 297 -16.78 -7.53 -5.07
C SER A 297 -16.69 -7.39 -6.59
N LYS A 298 -17.80 -6.91 -7.17
CA LYS A 298 -17.87 -6.54 -8.59
C LYS A 298 -17.31 -5.15 -8.84
N GLU A 299 -17.22 -4.34 -7.80
CA GLU A 299 -16.74 -2.96 -7.85
C GLU A 299 -15.29 -2.92 -7.40
N LYS A 300 -14.40 -3.40 -8.28
CA LYS A 300 -12.98 -3.48 -7.99
C LYS A 300 -12.12 -2.80 -9.05
N HIS A 301 -11.13 -2.05 -8.61
CA HIS A 301 -10.24 -1.25 -9.46
C HIS A 301 -8.78 -1.57 -9.16
N LEU A 302 -7.96 -1.67 -10.20
CA LEU A 302 -6.54 -1.96 -10.07
C LEU A 302 -5.74 -0.97 -10.93
N PHE A 303 -4.77 -0.31 -10.30
CA PHE A 303 -3.92 0.68 -10.96
C PHE A 303 -2.45 0.41 -10.68
N ARG A 304 -1.61 0.59 -11.71
CA ARG A 304 -0.16 0.53 -11.59
C ARG A 304 0.42 1.93 -11.50
N MET A 305 1.39 2.11 -10.61
CA MET A 305 2.17 3.33 -10.44
C MET A 305 3.54 3.16 -11.13
N PRO A 306 3.76 3.66 -12.35
CA PRO A 306 4.92 3.26 -13.17
C PRO A 306 6.28 3.79 -12.69
N TYR A 307 6.29 4.85 -11.89
CA TYR A 307 7.51 5.55 -11.48
C TYR A 307 7.95 5.25 -10.05
N ILE A 308 7.24 4.39 -9.31
CA ILE A 308 7.56 4.06 -7.93
C ILE A 308 7.62 2.54 -7.72
N ASP A 309 8.60 2.13 -6.93
CA ASP A 309 8.67 0.80 -6.35
C ASP A 309 7.84 0.74 -5.04
N HIS A 310 7.97 -0.35 -4.28
CA HIS A 310 7.28 -0.49 -2.99
C HIS A 310 7.61 0.66 -2.00
N ASN A 311 8.85 1.17 -2.00
CA ASN A 311 9.27 2.22 -1.09
C ASN A 311 8.70 3.58 -1.47
N GLY A 312 8.42 3.82 -2.76
CA GLY A 312 7.86 5.09 -3.22
C GLY A 312 6.43 5.39 -2.75
N PHE A 313 5.74 4.42 -2.15
CA PHE A 313 4.43 4.61 -1.51
C PHE A 313 4.50 5.22 -0.09
N VAL A 314 5.66 5.70 0.35
CA VAL A 314 5.85 6.39 1.64
C VAL A 314 5.83 7.91 1.44
N SER A 315 5.01 8.63 2.21
CA SER A 315 4.80 10.06 2.01
C SER A 315 5.99 10.95 2.35
N PHE A 316 6.94 10.45 3.15
CA PHE A 316 8.12 11.22 3.57
C PHE A 316 8.95 11.72 2.39
N TRP A 317 9.08 10.95 1.31
CA TRP A 317 9.87 11.36 0.14
C TRP A 317 9.26 12.59 -0.54
N ARG A 318 7.95 12.55 -0.76
CA ARG A 318 7.21 13.68 -1.31
C ARG A 318 7.23 14.86 -0.34
N PHE A 319 7.10 14.63 0.96
CA PHE A 319 7.18 15.70 1.96
C PHE A 319 8.56 16.39 1.97
N PHE A 320 9.66 15.63 1.96
CA PHE A 320 11.01 16.20 1.91
C PHE A 320 11.21 17.06 0.67
N ASP A 321 10.78 16.56 -0.49
CA ASP A 321 10.81 17.28 -1.75
C ASP A 321 10.03 18.61 -1.67
N LEU A 322 8.83 18.60 -1.08
CA LEU A 322 7.98 19.79 -0.87
C LEU A 322 8.59 20.83 0.08
N CYS A 323 9.48 20.44 1.00
CA CYS A 323 10.16 21.38 1.88
C CYS A 323 11.23 22.23 1.16
N SER A 324 11.67 21.81 -0.03
CA SER A 324 12.67 22.54 -0.81
C SER A 324 12.02 23.64 -1.68
N ALA A 325 12.63 24.82 -1.72
CA ALA A 325 12.27 25.88 -2.67
C ALA A 325 12.62 25.52 -4.12
N GLN A 326 13.50 24.53 -4.33
CA GLN A 326 13.82 23.91 -5.62
C GLN A 326 13.28 22.49 -5.64
N ASN A 327 12.01 22.31 -5.27
CA ASN A 327 11.40 20.98 -5.28
C ASN A 327 11.61 20.32 -6.64
N SER A 328 12.12 19.09 -6.62
CA SER A 328 12.31 18.33 -7.83
C SER A 328 10.93 17.89 -8.28
N ILE A 329 10.47 18.33 -9.46
CA ILE A 329 9.28 17.73 -10.10
C ILE A 329 9.70 16.37 -10.68
N SER A 330 10.32 15.53 -9.85
CA SER A 330 10.69 14.17 -10.22
C SER A 330 9.39 13.36 -10.35
N LYS A 331 9.35 12.47 -11.34
CA LYS A 331 8.17 11.65 -11.53
C LYS A 331 7.91 10.72 -10.35
N PHE A 332 8.99 10.35 -9.64
CA PHE A 332 8.93 9.58 -8.39
C PHE A 332 8.13 10.32 -7.31
N CYS A 333 8.54 11.54 -6.92
CA CYS A 333 7.85 12.30 -5.88
C CYS A 333 6.41 12.64 -6.29
N THR A 334 6.22 13.11 -7.53
CA THR A 334 4.90 13.50 -8.06
C THR A 334 3.92 12.32 -8.11
N SER A 335 4.41 11.07 -8.20
CA SER A 335 3.52 9.88 -8.18
C SER A 335 2.71 9.78 -6.89
N TYR A 336 3.23 10.29 -5.76
CA TYR A 336 2.52 10.24 -4.49
C TYR A 336 1.22 11.06 -4.51
N ASP A 337 1.22 12.17 -5.23
CA ASP A 337 0.06 13.04 -5.38
C ASP A 337 -1.11 12.30 -6.06
N TYR A 338 -0.81 11.40 -7.01
CA TYR A 338 -1.79 10.54 -7.66
C TYR A 338 -2.29 9.41 -6.76
N ILE A 339 -1.50 8.95 -5.78
CA ILE A 339 -1.99 8.04 -4.72
C ILE A 339 -3.09 8.75 -3.92
N SER A 340 -2.81 9.98 -3.48
CA SER A 340 -3.75 10.81 -2.72
C SER A 340 -5.03 11.11 -3.50
N SER A 341 -4.90 11.50 -4.77
CA SER A 341 -6.03 11.78 -5.66
C SER A 341 -6.89 10.54 -5.93
N ALA A 342 -6.27 9.37 -6.14
CA ALA A 342 -6.99 8.11 -6.31
C ALA A 342 -7.75 7.70 -5.03
N GLY A 343 -7.12 7.85 -3.86
CA GLY A 343 -7.77 7.60 -2.58
C GLY A 343 -8.99 8.50 -2.36
N LEU A 344 -8.85 9.80 -2.61
CA LEU A 344 -9.97 10.75 -2.52
C LEU A 344 -11.11 10.40 -3.48
N THR A 345 -10.78 10.12 -4.75
CA THR A 345 -11.77 9.76 -5.78
C THR A 345 -12.56 8.53 -5.36
N PHE A 346 -11.86 7.49 -4.91
CA PHE A 346 -12.46 6.25 -4.43
C PHE A 346 -13.36 6.46 -3.20
N PHE A 347 -12.86 7.13 -2.16
CA PHE A 347 -13.65 7.33 -0.94
C PHE A 347 -14.81 8.31 -1.10
N ASN A 348 -14.70 9.31 -1.98
CA ASN A 348 -15.84 10.18 -2.30
C ASN A 348 -16.98 9.37 -2.93
N ALA A 349 -16.66 8.49 -3.89
CA ALA A 349 -17.65 7.67 -4.58
C ALA A 349 -18.41 6.75 -3.61
N TYR A 350 -17.70 6.13 -2.66
CA TYR A 350 -18.26 5.06 -1.83
C TYR A 350 -18.69 5.48 -0.42
N LEU A 351 -18.16 6.58 0.12
CA LEU A 351 -18.48 7.05 1.47
C LEU A 351 -19.29 8.37 1.49
N LYS A 352 -19.41 9.09 0.37
CA LYS A 352 -20.21 10.33 0.26
C LYS A 352 -21.24 10.30 -0.89
N PRO A 353 -22.12 9.29 -0.98
CA PRO A 353 -22.97 9.08 -2.15
C PRO A 353 -23.98 10.20 -2.42
N LYS A 354 -24.35 11.02 -1.42
CA LYS A 354 -25.34 12.11 -1.59
C LYS A 354 -24.85 13.32 -2.36
N HIS A 355 -23.55 13.45 -2.62
CA HIS A 355 -22.97 14.54 -3.41
C HIS A 355 -22.68 14.16 -4.87
N VAL A 356 -22.94 12.91 -5.27
CA VAL A 356 -22.80 12.45 -6.65
C VAL A 356 -24.20 12.34 -7.23
N SER A 357 -24.59 13.32 -8.06
CA SER A 357 -25.89 13.30 -8.74
C SER A 357 -26.06 11.98 -9.50
N ASN A 358 -27.24 11.36 -9.36
CA ASN A 358 -27.71 10.20 -10.13
C ASN A 358 -27.34 10.27 -11.62
N LYS A 359 -26.18 9.70 -11.97
CA LYS A 359 -25.89 8.98 -13.20
C LYS A 359 -24.88 7.90 -12.83
N GLU A 360 -25.15 6.66 -13.20
CA GLU A 360 -24.06 5.70 -13.39
C GLU A 360 -22.99 6.38 -14.29
N SER A 361 -21.71 6.30 -13.94
CA SER A 361 -20.55 7.08 -14.49
C SER A 361 -20.31 8.44 -13.79
N GLU A 362 -19.15 8.77 -13.22
CA GLU A 362 -17.79 8.33 -13.48
C GLU A 362 -16.99 8.32 -12.16
N LEU A 363 -16.53 7.14 -11.71
CA LEU A 363 -15.24 7.10 -11.00
C LEU A 363 -14.19 7.58 -12.01
N ASN A 364 -14.00 8.89 -12.10
CA ASN A 364 -13.05 9.48 -13.04
C ASN A 364 -11.66 9.45 -12.40
N PHE A 365 -11.12 8.23 -12.26
CA PHE A 365 -9.70 8.07 -12.01
C PHE A 365 -8.99 8.69 -13.21
N GLN A 366 -8.24 9.78 -12.97
CA GLN A 366 -7.46 10.44 -14.00
C GLN A 366 -6.29 9.55 -14.43
N THR A 367 -6.56 8.52 -15.23
CA THR A 367 -5.51 7.64 -15.75
C THR A 367 -4.57 8.46 -16.62
N ASN A 368 -3.28 8.37 -16.32
CA ASN A 368 -2.23 9.10 -17.02
C ASN A 368 -0.90 8.33 -16.89
N GLU A 369 0.23 8.99 -17.15
CA GLU A 369 1.53 8.34 -17.07
C GLU A 369 1.95 7.93 -15.64
N TYR A 370 1.40 8.55 -14.60
CA TYR A 370 1.72 8.30 -13.19
C TYR A 370 0.84 7.22 -12.55
N ILE A 371 -0.39 7.04 -13.05
CA ILE A 371 -1.35 6.05 -12.58
C ILE A 371 -2.08 5.42 -13.76
N GLN A 372 -1.79 4.15 -14.03
CA GLN A 372 -2.30 3.43 -15.19
C GLN A 372 -3.33 2.40 -14.73
N SER A 373 -4.56 2.46 -15.25
CA SER A 373 -5.53 1.39 -15.03
C SER A 373 -5.02 0.10 -15.68
N ILE A 374 -5.12 -1.01 -14.95
CA ILE A 374 -4.70 -2.30 -15.46
C ILE A 374 -5.81 -3.33 -15.26
N THR A 375 -6.02 -4.16 -16.27
CA THR A 375 -6.90 -5.31 -16.19
C THR A 375 -6.07 -6.54 -15.80
N SER A 376 -6.49 -7.26 -14.77
CA SER A 376 -5.93 -8.56 -14.44
C SER A 376 -6.98 -9.63 -14.71
N GLU A 377 -6.81 -10.38 -15.80
CA GLU A 377 -7.68 -11.52 -16.14
C GLU A 377 -7.03 -12.83 -15.66
N ASN A 378 -6.81 -12.93 -14.35
CA ASN A 378 -6.12 -14.04 -13.72
C ASN A 378 -7.01 -14.86 -12.78
N SER A 379 -8.33 -14.71 -12.85
CA SER A 379 -9.28 -15.43 -12.00
C SER A 379 -9.08 -16.96 -12.01
N MET A 380 -8.83 -17.57 -13.17
CA MET A 380 -8.57 -19.02 -13.25
C MET A 380 -7.24 -19.43 -12.59
N ILE A 381 -6.20 -18.59 -12.66
CA ILE A 381 -4.92 -18.85 -12.00
C ILE A 381 -5.04 -18.62 -10.50
N ALA A 382 -5.75 -17.57 -10.08
CA ALA A 382 -6.06 -17.32 -8.68
C ALA A 382 -6.88 -18.46 -8.08
N GLN A 383 -7.87 -18.96 -8.80
CA GLN A 383 -8.65 -20.14 -8.40
C GLN A 383 -7.77 -21.38 -8.27
N LEU A 384 -6.86 -21.63 -9.21
CA LEU A 384 -5.88 -22.71 -9.10
C LEU A 384 -5.04 -22.59 -7.82
N GLY A 385 -4.50 -21.40 -7.54
CA GLY A 385 -3.76 -21.14 -6.30
C GLY A 385 -4.60 -21.38 -5.05
N ASN A 386 -5.87 -20.96 -5.06
CA ASN A 386 -6.78 -21.17 -3.95
C ASN A 386 -7.09 -22.66 -3.73
N VAL A 387 -7.28 -23.44 -4.79
CA VAL A 387 -7.49 -24.90 -4.69
C VAL A 387 -6.27 -25.59 -4.06
N ILE A 388 -5.05 -25.17 -4.40
CA ILE A 388 -3.85 -25.68 -3.73
C ILE A 388 -3.90 -25.37 -2.24
N LEU A 389 -4.27 -24.14 -1.87
CA LEU A 389 -4.30 -23.69 -0.49
C LEU A 389 -5.44 -24.31 0.35
N SER A 390 -6.60 -24.61 -0.25
CA SER A 390 -7.75 -25.20 0.43
C SER A 390 -7.75 -26.74 0.41
N ASP A 391 -7.48 -27.33 -0.74
CA ASP A 391 -7.78 -28.73 -1.04
C ASP A 391 -6.52 -29.53 -1.43
N GLY A 392 -5.34 -28.89 -1.44
CA GLY A 392 -4.06 -29.51 -1.73
C GLY A 392 -3.75 -29.67 -3.23
N ILE A 393 -2.54 -30.14 -3.51
CA ILE A 393 -2.01 -30.21 -4.88
C ILE A 393 -2.71 -31.25 -5.77
N ASP A 394 -3.23 -32.34 -5.20
CA ASP A 394 -3.93 -33.37 -5.98
C ASP A 394 -5.23 -32.82 -6.60
N SER A 395 -6.03 -32.11 -5.79
CA SER A 395 -7.23 -31.40 -6.25
C SER A 395 -6.88 -30.33 -7.30
N ALA A 396 -5.76 -29.64 -7.12
CA ALA A 396 -5.28 -28.65 -8.08
C ALA A 396 -4.85 -29.29 -9.42
N ASN A 397 -4.27 -30.49 -9.39
CA ASN A 397 -3.94 -31.25 -10.59
C ASN A 397 -5.19 -31.71 -11.36
N GLU A 398 -6.23 -32.16 -10.67
CA GLU A 398 -7.52 -32.46 -11.29
C GLU A 398 -8.13 -31.21 -11.93
N PHE A 399 -8.07 -30.07 -11.23
CA PHE A 399 -8.55 -28.79 -11.73
C PHE A 399 -7.77 -28.31 -12.97
N LEU A 400 -6.43 -28.43 -12.95
CA LEU A 400 -5.56 -28.14 -14.10
C LEU A 400 -5.92 -28.98 -15.32
N ASN A 401 -6.01 -30.30 -15.13
CA ASN A 401 -6.29 -31.24 -16.23
C ASN A 401 -7.68 -31.01 -16.82
N SER A 402 -8.69 -30.75 -15.98
CA SER A 402 -10.06 -30.46 -16.42
C SER A 402 -10.16 -29.15 -17.21
N ASN A 403 -9.24 -28.22 -16.99
CA ASN A 403 -9.23 -26.89 -17.60
C ASN A 403 -8.00 -26.64 -18.50
N GLN A 404 -7.38 -27.68 -19.03
CA GLN A 404 -6.12 -27.61 -19.76
C GLN A 404 -6.13 -26.59 -20.91
N LYS A 405 -7.27 -26.45 -21.62
CA LYS A 405 -7.44 -25.49 -22.74
C LYS A 405 -7.28 -24.03 -22.32
N VAL A 406 -7.56 -23.72 -21.05
CA VAL A 406 -7.36 -22.39 -20.47
C VAL A 406 -5.90 -22.23 -20.05
N PHE A 407 -5.37 -23.20 -19.30
CA PHE A 407 -4.05 -23.11 -18.70
C PHE A 407 -2.88 -23.18 -19.70
N ILE A 408 -3.07 -23.82 -20.87
CA ILE A 408 -2.07 -23.80 -21.96
C ILE A 408 -1.78 -22.40 -22.52
N LYS A 409 -2.61 -21.39 -22.21
CA LYS A 409 -2.38 -19.99 -22.61
C LYS A 409 -1.80 -19.14 -21.47
N LYS A 410 -1.45 -19.75 -20.35
CA LYS A 410 -1.10 -19.08 -19.08
C LYS A 410 0.28 -19.46 -18.58
N GLU A 411 1.21 -19.72 -19.50
CA GLU A 411 2.57 -20.18 -19.21
C GLU A 411 3.28 -19.27 -18.18
N ASN A 412 3.25 -17.95 -18.40
CA ASN A 412 3.91 -16.99 -17.53
C ASN A 412 3.21 -16.89 -16.17
N GLU A 413 1.88 -16.90 -16.13
CA GLU A 413 1.12 -16.85 -14.89
C GLU A 413 1.31 -18.11 -14.04
N ILE A 414 1.49 -19.29 -14.65
CA ILE A 414 1.83 -20.53 -13.94
C ILE A 414 3.26 -20.43 -13.36
N ASN A 415 4.21 -19.85 -14.11
CA ASN A 415 5.56 -19.58 -13.58
C ASN A 415 5.52 -18.60 -12.40
N ILE A 416 4.68 -17.57 -12.43
CA ILE A 416 4.52 -16.64 -11.31
C ILE A 416 3.84 -17.33 -10.12
N LEU A 417 2.79 -18.12 -10.35
CA LEU A 417 2.10 -18.87 -9.29
C LEU A 417 3.04 -19.88 -8.62
N SER A 418 3.85 -20.61 -9.38
CA SER A 418 4.77 -21.60 -8.79
C SER A 418 5.79 -20.95 -7.86
N LYS A 419 6.24 -19.72 -8.16
CA LYS A 419 7.14 -18.94 -7.29
C LYS A 419 6.54 -18.69 -5.91
N SER A 420 5.23 -18.45 -5.79
CA SER A 420 4.61 -18.23 -4.48
C SER A 420 4.61 -19.50 -3.61
N PHE A 421 4.68 -20.69 -4.22
CA PHE A 421 4.69 -21.96 -3.50
C PHE A 421 6.08 -22.52 -3.18
N ARG A 422 7.16 -22.04 -3.80
CA ARG A 422 8.53 -22.58 -3.64
C ARG A 422 8.97 -22.85 -2.20
N TYR A 423 8.65 -21.93 -1.30
CA TYR A 423 9.02 -22.02 0.12
C TYR A 423 7.94 -22.66 0.99
N PRO A 424 6.65 -22.28 0.89
CA PRO A 424 5.63 -22.89 1.74
C PRO A 424 5.24 -24.31 1.32
N ASP A 425 5.41 -24.68 0.05
CA ASP A 425 5.09 -26.00 -0.51
C ASP A 425 5.85 -26.24 -1.83
N VAL A 426 7.10 -26.71 -1.72
CA VAL A 426 7.98 -26.94 -2.89
C VAL A 426 7.42 -28.00 -3.84
N ASP A 427 6.67 -28.97 -3.34
CA ASP A 427 6.08 -30.02 -4.16
C ASP A 427 4.93 -29.48 -5.01
N ALA A 428 4.09 -28.61 -4.46
CA ALA A 428 3.09 -27.87 -5.24
C ALA A 428 3.74 -27.04 -6.36
N ALA A 429 4.84 -26.35 -6.05
CA ALA A 429 5.58 -25.58 -7.06
C ALA A 429 6.11 -26.47 -8.19
N ILE A 430 6.68 -27.65 -7.86
CA ILE A 430 7.17 -28.62 -8.85
C ILE A 430 6.03 -29.14 -9.73
N GLN A 431 4.89 -29.52 -9.15
CA GLN A 431 3.75 -30.03 -9.92
C GLN A 431 3.20 -29.02 -10.91
N LEU A 432 3.06 -27.74 -10.50
CA LEU A 432 2.69 -26.64 -11.40
C LEU A 432 3.67 -26.52 -12.57
N LEU A 433 4.97 -26.61 -12.30
CA LEU A 433 6.03 -26.45 -13.29
C LEU A 433 6.16 -27.67 -14.21
N LEU A 434 5.92 -28.88 -13.72
CA LEU A 434 5.84 -30.10 -14.54
C LEU A 434 4.69 -30.00 -15.54
N PHE A 435 3.51 -29.54 -15.10
CA PHE A 435 2.40 -29.24 -16.02
C PHE A 435 2.85 -28.20 -17.06
N ASN A 436 3.50 -27.12 -16.63
CA ASN A 436 3.90 -26.04 -17.52
C ASN A 436 4.91 -26.50 -18.58
N VAL A 437 5.95 -27.25 -18.18
CA VAL A 437 6.94 -27.84 -19.10
C VAL A 437 6.29 -28.84 -20.06
N LYS A 438 5.32 -29.63 -19.60
CA LYS A 438 4.57 -30.56 -20.47
C LYS A 438 3.77 -29.82 -21.55
N MET A 439 3.15 -28.70 -21.20
CA MET A 439 2.38 -27.87 -22.14
C MET A 439 3.28 -27.01 -23.05
N HIS A 440 4.44 -26.62 -22.56
CA HIS A 440 5.37 -25.68 -23.19
C HIS A 440 6.80 -26.25 -23.25
N PRO A 441 7.05 -27.36 -23.97
CA PRO A 441 8.34 -28.05 -23.95
C PRO A 441 9.51 -27.22 -24.51
N LYS A 442 9.21 -26.18 -25.30
CA LYS A 442 10.19 -25.25 -25.88
C LYS A 442 10.35 -23.94 -25.08
N SER A 443 9.72 -23.84 -23.90
CA SER A 443 9.88 -22.68 -23.04
C SER A 443 11.15 -22.82 -22.20
N TRP A 444 12.13 -21.96 -22.45
CA TRP A 444 13.33 -21.92 -21.61
C TRP A 444 12.97 -21.46 -20.19
N GLN A 445 12.00 -20.55 -20.03
CA GLN A 445 11.56 -20.09 -18.71
C GLN A 445 10.94 -21.22 -17.90
N ALA A 446 10.03 -22.00 -18.47
CA ALA A 446 9.40 -23.11 -17.74
C ALA A 446 10.44 -24.15 -17.29
N GLN A 447 11.41 -24.48 -18.17
CA GLN A 447 12.51 -25.39 -17.84
C GLN A 447 13.41 -24.80 -16.74
N PHE A 448 13.76 -23.52 -16.84
CA PHE A 448 14.58 -22.82 -15.85
C PHE A 448 13.92 -22.81 -14.47
N GLU A 449 12.66 -22.39 -14.39
CA GLU A 449 11.93 -22.30 -13.12
C GLU A 449 11.75 -23.68 -12.47
N LEU A 450 11.56 -24.74 -13.27
CA LEU A 450 11.53 -26.13 -12.79
C LEU A 450 12.89 -26.58 -12.25
N GLY A 451 13.96 -26.36 -13.01
CA GLY A 451 15.32 -26.68 -12.59
C GLY A 451 15.74 -25.96 -11.32
N PHE A 452 15.42 -24.67 -11.20
CA PHE A 452 15.64 -23.88 -9.98
C PHE A 452 14.87 -24.47 -8.79
N THR A 453 13.62 -24.88 -8.99
CA THR A 453 12.78 -25.42 -7.91
C THR A 453 13.29 -26.80 -7.45
N TYR A 454 13.74 -27.66 -8.37
CA TYR A 454 14.42 -28.91 -8.00
C TYR A 454 15.70 -28.68 -7.21
N LYS A 455 16.48 -27.65 -7.56
CA LYS A 455 17.67 -27.28 -6.78
C LYS A 455 17.30 -26.91 -5.34
N LEU A 456 16.22 -26.14 -5.13
CA LEU A 456 15.72 -25.83 -3.78
C LEU A 456 15.33 -27.09 -3.00
N LYS A 457 14.77 -28.09 -3.68
CA LYS A 457 14.44 -29.41 -3.11
C LYS A 457 15.66 -30.32 -2.91
N LYS A 458 16.86 -29.88 -3.31
CA LYS A 458 18.13 -30.63 -3.30
C LYS A 458 18.14 -31.85 -4.25
N GLU A 459 17.29 -31.84 -5.27
CA GLU A 459 17.27 -32.85 -6.33
C GLU A 459 18.19 -32.43 -7.48
N LEU A 460 19.50 -32.41 -7.23
CA LEU A 460 20.50 -31.78 -8.11
C LEU A 460 20.57 -32.38 -9.52
N THR A 461 20.36 -33.70 -9.66
CA THR A 461 20.34 -34.37 -10.97
C THR A 461 19.20 -33.84 -11.85
N LEU A 462 17.98 -33.74 -11.29
CA LEU A 462 16.82 -33.22 -12.00
C LEU A 462 16.96 -31.71 -12.25
N ALA A 463 17.49 -30.97 -11.27
CA ALA A 463 17.80 -29.55 -11.44
C ALA A 463 18.72 -29.31 -12.65
N LYS A 464 19.83 -30.06 -12.73
CA LYS A 464 20.80 -29.98 -13.82
C LYS A 464 20.19 -30.37 -15.17
N GLU A 465 19.39 -31.44 -15.22
CA GLU A 465 18.71 -31.86 -16.45
C GLU A 465 17.84 -30.74 -17.04
N HIS A 466 17.01 -30.11 -16.21
CA HIS A 466 16.12 -29.04 -16.66
C HIS A 466 16.86 -27.74 -16.99
N LEU A 467 17.92 -27.40 -16.23
CA LEU A 467 18.74 -26.23 -16.51
C LEU A 467 19.56 -26.38 -17.80
N LEU A 468 20.03 -27.58 -18.14
CA LEU A 468 20.69 -27.84 -19.43
C LEU A 468 19.70 -27.66 -20.60
N LYS A 469 18.47 -28.16 -20.47
CA LYS A 469 17.41 -27.90 -21.47
C LYS A 469 17.09 -26.41 -21.59
N ALA A 470 17.04 -25.70 -20.46
CA ALA A 470 16.84 -24.25 -20.48
C ALA A 470 18.01 -23.54 -21.20
N GLN A 471 19.25 -23.96 -20.95
CA GLN A 471 20.44 -23.45 -21.62
C GLN A 471 20.43 -23.74 -23.13
N GLU A 472 20.02 -24.93 -23.55
CA GLU A 472 19.87 -25.24 -24.99
C GLU A 472 18.90 -24.29 -25.70
N LEU A 473 17.83 -23.88 -25.00
CA LEU A 473 16.82 -22.98 -25.53
C LEU A 473 17.19 -21.49 -25.39
N ASN A 474 18.03 -21.14 -24.41
CA ASN A 474 18.53 -19.78 -24.18
C ASN A 474 19.99 -19.79 -23.65
N PRO A 475 21.00 -19.98 -24.53
CA PRO A 475 22.38 -20.29 -24.12
C PRO A 475 23.11 -19.17 -23.36
N GLU A 476 22.74 -17.92 -23.63
CA GLU A 476 23.43 -16.73 -23.11
C GLU A 476 22.80 -16.20 -21.82
N ASP A 477 21.81 -16.90 -21.26
CA ASP A 477 21.14 -16.43 -20.04
C ASP A 477 22.08 -16.54 -18.81
N PRO A 478 22.40 -15.41 -18.16
CA PRO A 478 23.37 -15.41 -17.07
C PRO A 478 22.85 -16.12 -15.80
N GLU A 479 21.54 -16.18 -15.57
CA GLU A 479 20.99 -16.88 -14.42
C GLU A 479 21.09 -18.39 -14.60
N ILE A 480 20.82 -18.89 -15.81
CA ILE A 480 20.99 -20.31 -16.15
C ILE A 480 22.45 -20.74 -15.94
N ILE A 481 23.40 -19.99 -16.51
CA ILE A 481 24.85 -20.29 -16.39
C ILE A 481 25.27 -20.29 -14.92
N LYS A 482 24.85 -19.29 -14.15
CA LYS A 482 25.16 -19.19 -12.72
C LYS A 482 24.66 -20.41 -11.95
N LEU A 483 23.40 -20.79 -12.12
CA LEU A 483 22.80 -21.92 -11.41
C LEU A 483 23.45 -23.26 -11.78
N LEU A 484 23.81 -23.47 -13.04
CA LEU A 484 24.56 -24.67 -13.46
C LEU A 484 25.95 -24.74 -12.81
N ASN A 485 26.65 -23.61 -12.73
CA ASN A 485 27.95 -23.55 -12.05
C ASN A 485 27.83 -23.88 -10.56
N GLU A 486 26.84 -23.30 -9.87
CA GLU A 486 26.58 -23.59 -8.45
C GLU A 486 26.30 -25.09 -8.21
N ILE A 487 25.56 -25.75 -9.11
CA ILE A 487 25.30 -27.20 -9.00
C ILE A 487 26.58 -28.01 -9.25
N ASN A 488 27.37 -27.67 -10.27
CA ASN A 488 28.62 -28.36 -10.59
C ASN A 488 29.68 -28.20 -9.49
N GLU A 489 29.64 -27.10 -8.74
CA GLU A 489 30.49 -26.89 -7.56
C GLU A 489 30.03 -27.73 -6.36
N SER A 490 28.72 -27.93 -6.19
CA SER A 490 28.19 -28.80 -5.12
C SER A 490 28.40 -30.31 -5.37
N ASP A 491 28.68 -30.71 -6.61
CA ASP A 491 29.01 -32.09 -7.00
C ASP A 491 30.51 -32.43 -6.81
N LYS A 492 31.35 -31.44 -6.48
CA LYS A 492 32.79 -31.62 -6.16
C LYS A 492 33.00 -31.77 -4.67
#